data_AF-A0A9E2EXG2-F1
#
_entry.id   AF-A0A9E2EXG2-F1
#
_cell.length_a   1.000
_cell.length_b   1.000
_cell.length_c   1.000
_cell.angle_alpha   90.00
_cell.angle_beta   90.00
_cell.angle_gamma   90.00
#
_symmetry.space_group_name_H-M   'P 1'
#
loop_
_entity.id
_entity.type
_entity.pdbx_description
1 polymer ?
#
loop_
_entity_poly.entity_id
_entity_poly.type
_entity_poly.pdbx_seq_one_letter_code
_entity_poly.pdbx_strand_id
1 'polypeptide(L)' 'NQHAGGDGLPKWTQADRAIDNEDIVVWHTVNYHHWPRPEDWPVQPVVYADFHWMPDGFFDENPTMDMPRNK' A
#
# COMPACT_ATOMS: atom_id res chain seq x y z
N ASN A 1 -1.01 -14.90 17.70
CA ASN A 1 -0.80 -16.31 17.31
C ASN A 1 -1.92 -17.15 17.91
N GLN A 2 -2.49 -18.11 17.17
CA GLN A 2 -3.67 -18.92 17.58
C GLN A 2 -4.89 -18.10 18.04
N HIS A 3 -5.06 -16.89 17.49
CA HIS A 3 -6.18 -16.02 17.83
C HIS A 3 -7.47 -16.58 17.22
N ALA A 4 -8.57 -16.57 17.96
CA ALA A 4 -9.86 -17.11 17.52
C ALA A 4 -10.51 -16.34 16.34
N GLY A 5 -9.95 -15.19 15.99
CA GLY A 5 -10.47 -14.29 14.95
C GLY A 5 -11.39 -13.19 15.51
N GLY A 6 -11.80 -12.27 14.66
CA GLY A 6 -12.78 -11.22 15.01
C GLY A 6 -12.23 -9.93 15.63
N ASP A 7 -10.95 -9.86 16.00
CA ASP A 7 -10.27 -8.61 16.38
C ASP A 7 -9.64 -7.91 15.16
N GLY A 8 -9.05 -6.72 15.38
CA GLY A 8 -8.36 -5.93 14.34
C GLY A 8 -9.30 -5.04 13.53
N LEU A 9 -8.96 -4.80 12.26
CA LEU A 9 -9.71 -3.90 11.37
C LEU A 9 -11.22 -4.17 11.35
N PRO A 10 -11.71 -5.43 11.21
CA PRO A 10 -13.14 -5.69 11.18
C PRO A 10 -13.89 -5.28 12.44
N LYS A 11 -13.22 -5.24 13.60
CA LYS A 11 -13.79 -4.78 14.88
C LYS A 11 -13.68 -3.27 15.04
N TRP A 12 -12.56 -2.68 14.65
CA TRP A 12 -12.34 -1.23 14.77
C TRP A 12 -13.27 -0.41 13.87
N THR A 13 -13.61 -0.93 12.69
CA THR A 13 -14.51 -0.26 11.75
C THR A 13 -15.98 -0.32 12.18
N GLN A 14 -16.37 -1.26 13.06
CA GLN A 14 -17.75 -1.33 13.60
C GLN A 14 -18.13 -0.11 14.46
N ALA A 15 -17.14 0.64 14.94
CA ALA A 15 -17.37 1.88 15.68
C ALA A 15 -17.96 3.01 14.80
N ASP A 16 -18.01 2.84 13.47
CA ASP A 16 -18.62 3.76 12.51
C ASP A 16 -18.27 5.24 12.77
N ARG A 17 -16.98 5.47 13.03
CA ARG A 17 -16.46 6.80 13.35
C ARG A 17 -16.56 7.69 12.11
N ALA A 18 -16.81 8.98 12.32
CA ALA A 18 -16.70 9.97 11.26
C ALA A 18 -15.28 9.94 10.66
N ILE A 19 -15.20 10.11 9.34
CA ILE A 19 -13.94 10.08 8.58
C ILE A 19 -13.72 11.33 7.73
N ASP A 20 -14.71 12.23 7.67
CA ASP A 20 -14.66 13.44 6.86
C ASP A 20 -14.00 14.57 7.64
N ASN A 21 -12.95 15.16 7.07
CA ASN A 21 -12.13 16.21 7.71
C ASN A 21 -11.55 15.83 9.08
N GLU A 22 -11.26 14.54 9.28
CA GLU A 22 -10.66 14.01 10.51
C GLU A 22 -9.23 13.53 10.28
N ASP A 23 -8.50 13.30 11.37
CA ASP A 23 -7.24 12.54 11.34
C ASP A 23 -7.54 11.05 11.04
N ILE A 24 -7.09 10.58 9.88
CA ILE A 24 -7.41 9.25 9.36
C ILE A 24 -6.16 8.40 9.11
N VAL A 25 -6.38 7.08 9.12
CA VAL A 25 -5.35 6.08 8.79
C VAL A 25 -5.85 5.22 7.63
N VAL A 26 -5.03 5.09 6.57
CA VAL A 26 -5.30 4.21 5.43
C VAL A 26 -4.60 2.87 5.63
N TRP A 27 -5.34 1.78 5.41
CA TRP A 27 -4.84 0.41 5.47
C TRP A 27 -4.99 -0.22 4.07
N HIS A 28 -3.93 -0.16 3.26
CA HIS A 28 -3.91 -0.77 1.91
C HIS A 28 -3.34 -2.19 1.98
N THR A 29 -4.05 -3.16 1.40
CA THR A 29 -3.61 -4.57 1.34
C THR A 29 -3.11 -4.89 -0.06
N VAL A 30 -1.81 -5.14 -0.20
CA VAL A 30 -1.21 -5.73 -1.40
C VAL A 30 -1.15 -7.25 -1.22
N ASN A 31 -1.63 -8.00 -2.20
CA ASN A 31 -1.66 -9.47 -2.15
C ASN A 31 -1.10 -10.08 -3.45
N TYR A 32 -0.57 -11.29 -3.35
CA TYR A 32 -0.04 -12.07 -4.46
C TYR A 32 -0.49 -13.52 -4.34
N HIS A 33 -1.18 -14.02 -5.37
CA HIS A 33 -1.53 -15.44 -5.46
C HIS A 33 -0.34 -16.19 -6.07
N HIS A 34 0.45 -16.84 -5.24
CA HIS A 34 1.65 -17.55 -5.68
C HIS A 34 1.32 -18.97 -6.14
N TRP A 35 1.37 -19.20 -7.45
CA TRP A 35 1.43 -20.54 -8.04
C TRP A 35 2.90 -20.89 -8.32
N PRO A 36 3.52 -21.79 -7.54
CA PRO A 36 4.93 -22.14 -7.72
C PRO A 36 5.23 -22.72 -9.10
N ARG A 37 6.34 -22.29 -9.70
CA ARG A 37 6.81 -22.78 -11.00
C ARG A 37 8.09 -23.62 -10.83
N PRO A 38 8.46 -24.49 -11.79
CA PRO A 38 9.73 -25.22 -11.74
C PRO A 38 10.96 -24.31 -11.58
N GLU A 39 10.92 -23.09 -12.14
CA GLU A 39 11.99 -22.09 -12.05
C GLU A 39 12.14 -21.49 -10.64
N ASP A 40 11.16 -21.68 -9.75
CA ASP A 40 11.25 -21.23 -8.37
C ASP A 40 12.16 -22.17 -7.52
N TRP A 41 12.60 -23.30 -8.10
CA TRP A 41 13.50 -24.28 -7.48
C TRP A 41 14.89 -24.30 -8.17
N PRO A 42 16.00 -24.43 -7.43
CA PRO A 42 16.12 -24.56 -5.96
C PRO A 42 16.07 -23.24 -5.20
N VAL A 43 16.15 -22.12 -5.92
CA VAL A 43 16.11 -20.79 -5.34
C VAL A 43 15.19 -19.94 -6.19
N GLN A 44 14.14 -19.42 -5.57
CA GLN A 44 13.17 -18.59 -6.25
C GLN A 44 13.78 -17.26 -6.70
N PRO A 45 13.60 -16.86 -7.96
CA PRO A 45 13.89 -15.49 -8.39
C PRO A 45 12.99 -14.45 -7.70
N VAL A 46 13.41 -13.19 -7.70
CA VAL A 46 12.64 -12.11 -7.09
C VAL A 46 11.28 -11.94 -7.78
N VAL A 47 10.24 -11.74 -6.98
CA VAL A 47 8.91 -11.30 -7.42
C VAL A 47 8.63 -9.95 -6.76
N TYR A 48 8.19 -8.97 -7.55
CA TYR A 48 7.87 -7.63 -7.08
C TYR A 48 6.35 -7.45 -6.93
N ALA A 49 5.94 -6.77 -5.87
CA ALA A 49 4.61 -6.22 -5.70
C ALA A 49 4.77 -4.88 -4.96
N ASP A 50 4.26 -3.81 -5.54
CA ASP A 50 4.42 -2.46 -5.01
C ASP A 50 3.14 -1.63 -5.18
N PHE A 51 3.14 -0.46 -4.55
CA PHE A 51 2.19 0.61 -4.78
C PHE A 51 2.93 1.93 -4.56
N HIS A 52 2.44 3.00 -5.17
CA HIS A 52 2.92 4.35 -4.88
C HIS A 52 1.73 5.31 -4.86
N TRP A 53 1.93 6.41 -4.16
CA TRP A 53 0.98 7.51 -4.11
C TRP A 53 1.46 8.60 -5.04
N MET A 54 0.54 9.26 -5.71
CA MET A 54 0.85 10.41 -6.54
C MET A 54 0.12 11.64 -5.99
N PRO A 55 0.76 12.82 -6.03
CA PRO A 55 0.07 14.06 -5.74
C PRO A 55 -1.09 14.24 -6.73
N ASP A 56 -2.29 14.53 -6.23
CA ASP A 56 -3.47 14.87 -7.03
C ASP A 56 -3.98 16.24 -6.58
N GLY A 57 -3.84 17.25 -7.44
CA GLY A 57 -4.20 18.64 -7.11
C GLY A 57 -3.44 19.24 -5.91
N PHE A 58 -2.36 18.62 -5.46
CA PHE A 58 -1.61 19.05 -4.26
C PHE A 58 -0.68 20.24 -4.53
N PHE A 59 -0.16 20.37 -5.75
CA PHE A 59 0.74 21.45 -6.15
C PHE A 59 0.06 22.33 -7.21
N ASP A 60 0.30 23.64 -7.15
CA ASP A 60 -0.20 24.61 -8.14
C ASP A 60 0.51 24.49 -9.50
N GLU A 61 1.72 23.95 -9.51
CA GLU A 61 2.53 23.72 -10.70
C GLU A 61 3.40 22.46 -10.56
N ASN A 62 4.16 22.11 -11.59
CA ASN A 62 5.04 20.94 -11.54
C ASN A 62 6.09 21.11 -10.41
N PRO A 63 6.10 20.25 -9.36
CA PRO A 63 7.00 20.37 -8.21
C PRO A 63 8.48 20.09 -8.55
N THR A 64 8.79 19.77 -9.81
CA THR A 64 10.14 19.49 -10.29
C THR A 64 10.62 20.48 -11.36
N MET A 65 9.89 21.59 -11.56
CA MET A 65 10.17 22.54 -12.65
C MET A 65 11.55 23.21 -12.53
N ASP A 66 12.05 23.38 -11.31
CA ASP A 66 13.34 24.00 -10.99
C ASP A 66 14.50 23.00 -10.90
N MET A 67 14.25 21.71 -11.18
CA MET A 67 15.30 20.69 -11.15
C MET A 67 16.35 20.93 -12.24
N PRO A 68 17.64 21.04 -11.89
CA PRO A 68 18.70 21.23 -12.88
C PRO A 68 18.84 19.99 -13.78
N ARG A 69 19.30 20.19 -15.02
CA ARG A 69 19.61 19.06 -15.91
C ARG A 69 20.74 18.22 -15.33
N ASN A 70 20.63 16.90 -15.48
CA ASN A 70 21.75 16.01 -15.21
C ASN A 70 22.91 16.31 -16.19
N LYS A 71 24.15 16.14 -15.72
CA LYS A 71 25.36 16.36 -16.51
C LYS A 71 25.59 15.25 -17.53
#